data_AF-A0A955HHW9-F1
#
_entry.id   AF-A0A955HHW9-F1
#
_cell.length_a   1.000
_cell.length_b   1.000
_cell.length_c   1.000
_cell.angle_alpha   90.00
_cell.angle_beta   90.00
_cell.angle_gamma   90.00
#
_symmetry.space_group_name_H-M   'P 1'
#
loop_
_entity.id
_entity.type
_entity.pdbx_description
1 polymer ?
#
loop_
_entity_poly.entity_id
_entity_poly.type
_entity_poly.pdbx_seq_one_letter_code
_entity_poly.pdbx_strand_id
1 'polypeptide(L)'
;MREAAKEKMGFFPLPEEAIGLIVQMLRVRDVGETTILDPCAGEGSAILSLARELRVPVDNLYAIEVDSDRSRTLSAKLKTGNVLAEASFFGSDVGEDYSIIYCNPPFGTDHEHGRIETSWMIKCAEIQKANGTMVFICPEATFNTPKFFNRFAERYRMVSVVPFPASSRKHGEVVVVAFRKDGIYPGTRMDFTDKRATTIYPVRQSCRPSCFEKKFLNDKEISELVRNSPLNKTLFSSDSFSARLKRPPLPLHTGHMAMLLACGQLDGIVRPSSGDDPHVIRGTAVKVENEKKEEREELSTEQGTVTTQKFVERIEIVVRMACSNGQILTLKGGGDATSN
;
A
#
# COMPACT_ATOMS: atom_id res chain seq x y z
N MET A 1 15.81 6.86 -4.54
CA MET A 1 14.92 8.00 -4.86
C MET A 1 15.63 9.29 -4.44
N ARG A 2 15.71 10.33 -5.29
CA ARG A 2 16.28 11.64 -4.87
C ARG A 2 15.37 12.27 -3.81
N GLU A 3 15.92 12.92 -2.79
CA GLU A 3 15.19 13.41 -1.59
C GLU A 3 13.97 14.29 -1.93
N ALA A 4 14.09 15.18 -2.91
CA ALA A 4 12.98 16.04 -3.37
C ALA A 4 11.78 15.29 -3.98
N ALA A 5 11.95 14.04 -4.44
CA ALA A 5 10.86 13.21 -4.94
C ALA A 5 10.12 12.47 -3.82
N LYS A 6 10.76 12.26 -2.65
CA LYS A 6 10.08 11.73 -1.45
C LYS A 6 9.12 12.77 -0.86
N GLU A 7 9.53 14.04 -0.80
CA GLU A 7 8.69 15.13 -0.28
C GLU A 7 7.42 15.37 -1.09
N LYS A 8 7.45 15.11 -2.40
CA LYS A 8 6.27 15.21 -3.28
C LYS A 8 5.50 13.91 -3.42
N MET A 9 5.86 12.86 -2.68
CA MET A 9 5.31 11.50 -2.86
C MET A 9 5.41 11.02 -4.32
N GLY A 10 6.39 11.51 -5.09
CA GLY A 10 6.55 11.25 -6.52
C GLY A 10 5.57 11.95 -7.47
N PHE A 11 4.71 12.87 -6.99
CA PHE A 11 3.73 13.59 -7.81
C PHE A 11 4.36 14.72 -8.64
N PHE A 12 4.08 14.71 -9.96
CA PHE A 12 4.47 15.77 -10.89
C PHE A 12 3.26 16.22 -11.71
N PRO A 13 2.86 17.51 -11.64
CA PRO A 13 1.70 18.00 -12.37
C PRO A 13 1.92 17.93 -13.87
N LEU A 14 0.86 17.60 -14.61
CA LEU A 14 0.89 17.55 -16.06
C LEU A 14 1.01 18.96 -16.66
N PRO A 15 2.01 19.23 -17.52
CA PRO A 15 2.12 20.51 -18.24
C PRO A 15 0.98 20.71 -19.24
N GLU A 16 0.54 21.97 -19.45
CA GLU A 16 -0.55 22.29 -20.40
C GLU A 16 -0.27 21.81 -21.84
N GLU A 17 0.98 21.92 -22.29
CA GLU A 17 1.38 21.46 -23.62
C GLU A 17 1.18 19.94 -23.79
N ALA A 18 1.38 19.16 -22.73
CA ALA A 18 1.14 17.71 -22.73
C ALA A 18 -0.36 17.37 -22.73
N ILE A 19 -1.21 18.22 -22.14
CA ILE A 19 -2.68 18.10 -22.24
C ILE A 19 -3.11 18.26 -23.70
N GLY A 20 -2.58 19.25 -24.40
CA GLY A 20 -2.86 19.46 -25.83
C GLY A 20 -2.54 18.23 -26.68
N LEU A 21 -1.41 17.55 -26.40
CA LEU A 21 -1.06 16.28 -27.07
C LEU A 21 -2.09 15.19 -26.81
N ILE A 22 -2.50 15.00 -25.56
CA ILE A 22 -3.51 13.99 -25.20
C ILE A 22 -4.82 14.27 -25.93
N VAL A 23 -5.30 15.52 -25.90
CA VAL A 23 -6.56 15.92 -26.52
C VAL A 23 -6.56 15.67 -28.03
N GLN A 24 -5.46 15.95 -28.72
CA GLN A 24 -5.33 15.68 -30.17
C GLN A 24 -5.43 14.20 -30.54
N MET A 25 -5.07 13.31 -29.61
CA MET A 25 -5.13 11.87 -29.81
C MET A 25 -6.50 11.28 -29.48
N LEU A 26 -7.39 12.01 -28.82
CA LEU A 26 -8.69 11.49 -28.37
C LEU A 26 -9.84 12.02 -29.22
N ARG A 27 -10.79 11.15 -29.54
CA ARG A 27 -12.04 11.54 -30.22
C ARG A 27 -13.24 11.16 -29.37
N VAL A 28 -13.75 12.15 -28.64
CA VAL A 28 -14.99 12.06 -27.85
C VAL A 28 -16.17 12.50 -28.71
N ARG A 29 -17.22 11.68 -28.77
CA ARG A 29 -18.48 12.01 -29.47
C ARG A 29 -19.59 12.33 -28.47
N ASP A 30 -19.82 11.40 -27.55
CA ASP A 30 -20.92 11.46 -26.57
C ASP A 30 -20.39 11.93 -25.22
N VAL A 31 -20.20 13.25 -25.11
CA VAL A 31 -19.59 13.88 -23.93
C VAL A 31 -20.34 13.57 -22.63
N GLY A 32 -21.68 13.43 -22.68
CA GLY A 32 -22.52 13.15 -21.52
C GLY A 32 -22.38 11.72 -20.98
N GLU A 33 -21.90 10.79 -21.80
CA GLU A 33 -21.70 9.38 -21.46
C GLU A 33 -20.21 9.00 -21.40
N THR A 34 -19.33 10.00 -21.44
CA THR A 34 -17.88 9.81 -21.30
C THR A 34 -17.50 10.03 -19.85
N THR A 35 -16.82 9.05 -19.24
CA THR A 35 -16.27 9.15 -17.87
C THR A 35 -14.75 9.16 -17.88
N ILE A 36 -14.15 9.93 -16.97
CA ILE A 36 -12.70 10.01 -16.80
C ILE A 36 -12.34 9.67 -15.36
N LEU A 37 -11.47 8.68 -15.18
CA LEU A 37 -10.83 8.39 -13.90
C LEU A 37 -9.40 8.95 -13.87
N ASP A 38 -9.05 9.64 -12.79
CA ASP A 38 -7.68 9.96 -12.40
C ASP A 38 -7.39 9.35 -11.01
N PRO A 39 -6.62 8.24 -10.94
CA PRO A 39 -6.37 7.53 -9.69
C PRO A 39 -5.31 8.21 -8.80
N CYS A 40 -4.68 9.28 -9.27
CA CYS A 40 -3.61 10.02 -8.60
C CYS A 40 -3.71 11.51 -8.92
N ALA A 41 -4.88 12.09 -8.64
CA ALA A 41 -5.30 13.35 -9.22
C ALA A 41 -4.51 14.59 -8.73
N GLY A 42 -3.78 14.47 -7.62
CA GLY A 42 -3.14 15.60 -6.97
C GLY A 42 -4.18 16.66 -6.63
N GLU A 43 -3.94 17.89 -7.09
CA GLU A 43 -4.89 19.00 -6.92
C GLU A 43 -5.97 19.06 -8.02
N GLY A 44 -6.05 18.05 -8.90
CA GLY A 44 -7.08 17.94 -9.94
C GLY A 44 -6.86 18.79 -11.19
N SER A 45 -5.72 19.45 -11.34
CA SER A 45 -5.46 20.33 -12.50
C SER A 45 -5.50 19.57 -13.83
N ALA A 46 -4.91 18.38 -13.89
CA ALA A 46 -4.84 17.58 -15.12
C ALA A 46 -6.23 17.07 -15.54
N ILE A 47 -6.96 16.39 -14.65
CA ILE A 47 -8.30 15.85 -14.97
C ILE A 47 -9.29 16.97 -15.33
N LEU A 48 -9.26 18.12 -14.64
CA LEU A 48 -10.14 19.25 -14.94
C LEU A 48 -9.85 19.88 -16.30
N SER A 49 -8.57 20.07 -16.62
CA SER A 49 -8.17 20.62 -17.92
C SER A 49 -8.48 19.64 -19.05
N LEU A 50 -8.22 18.34 -18.86
CA LEU A 50 -8.59 17.31 -19.83
C LEU A 50 -10.10 17.27 -20.06
N ALA A 51 -10.89 17.29 -18.98
CA ALA A 51 -12.35 17.32 -19.05
C ALA A 51 -12.87 18.55 -19.78
N ARG A 52 -12.29 19.73 -19.52
CA ARG A 52 -12.64 20.98 -20.19
C ARG A 52 -12.41 20.90 -21.70
N GLU A 53 -11.21 20.48 -22.11
CA GLU A 53 -10.84 20.39 -23.54
C GLU A 53 -11.67 19.33 -24.27
N LEU A 54 -11.95 18.20 -23.62
CA LEU A 54 -12.81 17.14 -24.16
C LEU A 54 -14.31 17.41 -24.00
N ARG A 55 -14.68 18.50 -23.32
CA ARG A 55 -16.05 18.90 -22.96
C ARG A 55 -16.82 17.85 -22.14
N VAL A 56 -16.11 17.04 -21.37
CA VAL A 56 -16.70 16.04 -20.46
C VAL A 56 -17.24 16.76 -19.21
N PRO A 57 -18.49 16.51 -18.79
CA PRO A 57 -19.07 17.11 -17.58
C PRO A 57 -18.28 16.76 -16.32
N VAL A 58 -18.22 17.70 -15.37
CA VAL A 58 -17.51 17.51 -14.09
C VAL A 58 -18.08 16.33 -13.29
N ASP A 59 -19.38 16.09 -13.38
CA ASP A 59 -20.08 15.00 -12.68
C ASP A 59 -19.69 13.60 -13.21
N ASN A 60 -19.04 13.55 -14.38
CA ASN A 60 -18.49 12.32 -14.98
C ASN A 60 -17.00 12.12 -14.65
N LEU A 61 -16.43 12.97 -13.78
CA LEU A 61 -15.05 12.85 -13.33
C LEU A 61 -14.98 12.07 -12.02
N TYR A 62 -14.00 11.19 -11.96
CA TYR A 62 -13.69 10.34 -10.82
C TYR A 62 -12.23 10.57 -10.47
N ALA A 63 -11.96 11.00 -9.24
CA ALA A 63 -10.62 11.42 -8.83
C ALA A 63 -10.27 10.85 -7.45
N ILE A 64 -9.02 10.41 -7.29
CA ILE A 64 -8.51 9.87 -6.05
C ILE A 64 -7.21 10.58 -5.70
N GLU A 65 -7.07 11.00 -4.45
CA GLU A 65 -5.83 11.57 -3.95
C GLU A 65 -5.57 11.09 -2.51
N VAL A 66 -4.31 10.77 -2.22
CA VAL A 66 -3.89 10.22 -0.92
C VAL A 66 -3.43 11.31 0.04
N ASP A 67 -2.86 12.39 -0.46
CA ASP A 67 -2.31 13.48 0.35
C ASP A 67 -3.41 14.42 0.86
N SER A 68 -3.37 14.76 2.14
CA SER A 68 -4.42 15.57 2.79
C SER A 68 -4.59 16.97 2.20
N ASP A 69 -3.49 17.67 1.90
CA ASP A 69 -3.56 19.05 1.41
C ASP A 69 -4.00 19.09 -0.06
N ARG A 70 -3.47 18.19 -0.88
CA ARG A 70 -3.91 18.05 -2.28
C ARG A 70 -5.36 17.59 -2.37
N SER A 71 -5.77 16.64 -1.55
CA SER A 71 -7.16 16.14 -1.50
C SER A 71 -8.16 17.23 -1.11
N ARG A 72 -7.79 18.11 -0.17
CA ARG A 72 -8.63 19.26 0.20
C ARG A 72 -8.81 20.21 -0.99
N THR A 73 -7.73 20.50 -1.71
CA THR A 73 -7.75 21.34 -2.91
C THR A 73 -8.56 20.69 -4.05
N LEU A 74 -8.37 19.40 -4.27
CA LEU A 74 -9.11 18.59 -5.24
C LEU A 74 -10.61 18.64 -4.98
N SER A 75 -11.02 18.35 -3.73
CA SER A 75 -12.42 18.35 -3.31
C SER A 75 -13.07 19.74 -3.46
N ALA A 76 -12.31 20.80 -3.20
CA ALA A 76 -12.79 22.17 -3.38
C ALA A 76 -13.02 22.54 -4.86
N LYS A 77 -12.24 21.96 -5.79
CA LYS A 77 -12.38 22.19 -7.24
C LYS A 77 -13.44 21.27 -7.89
N LEU A 78 -13.58 20.04 -7.40
CA LEU A 78 -14.51 19.01 -7.91
C LEU A 78 -15.74 18.86 -7.00
N LYS A 79 -16.37 19.97 -6.57
CA LYS A 79 -17.50 19.93 -5.62
C LYS A 79 -18.68 19.04 -6.04
N THR A 80 -18.92 18.92 -7.35
CA THR A 80 -19.97 18.07 -7.93
C THR A 80 -19.41 16.78 -8.55
N GLY A 81 -18.09 16.63 -8.58
CA GLY A 81 -17.42 15.45 -9.09
C GLY A 81 -17.33 14.34 -8.03
N ASN A 82 -16.94 13.15 -8.48
CA ASN A 82 -16.77 11.99 -7.61
C ASN A 82 -15.32 11.98 -7.09
N VAL A 83 -15.12 12.31 -5.82
CA VAL A 83 -13.78 12.43 -5.22
C VAL A 83 -13.63 11.49 -4.03
N LEU A 84 -12.57 10.67 -4.04
CA LEU A 84 -12.07 9.98 -2.86
C LEU A 84 -10.85 10.73 -2.32
N ALA A 85 -11.08 11.51 -1.27
CA ALA A 85 -10.07 12.31 -0.58
C ALA A 85 -9.34 11.51 0.51
N GLU A 86 -8.04 11.77 0.67
CA GLU A 86 -7.17 11.05 1.64
C GLU A 86 -7.30 9.53 1.51
N ALA A 87 -7.39 9.06 0.27
CA ALA A 87 -7.66 7.68 -0.10
C ALA A 87 -6.55 7.14 -1.01
N SER A 88 -6.17 5.89 -0.76
CA SER A 88 -5.27 5.17 -1.65
C SER A 88 -6.07 4.56 -2.80
N PHE A 89 -5.61 4.75 -4.04
CA PHE A 89 -6.18 4.03 -5.19
C PHE A 89 -6.17 2.52 -4.93
N PHE A 90 -5.07 1.96 -4.42
CA PHE A 90 -4.95 0.54 -4.10
C PHE A 90 -5.89 0.08 -2.97
N GLY A 91 -6.26 1.00 -2.07
CA GLY A 91 -7.18 0.76 -0.95
C GLY A 91 -8.63 1.20 -1.19
N SER A 92 -9.02 1.46 -2.43
CA SER A 92 -10.37 1.90 -2.79
C SER A 92 -11.04 0.93 -3.75
N ASP A 93 -12.38 0.85 -3.67
CA ASP A 93 -13.22 0.20 -4.67
C ASP A 93 -13.81 1.25 -5.59
N VAL A 94 -13.47 1.16 -6.86
CA VAL A 94 -13.81 2.18 -7.85
C VAL A 94 -14.69 1.61 -8.95
N GLY A 95 -15.20 0.39 -8.77
CA GLY A 95 -15.95 -0.30 -9.80
C GLY A 95 -15.18 -0.45 -11.11
N GLU A 96 -15.91 -0.71 -12.17
CA GLU A 96 -15.38 -0.82 -13.52
C GLU A 96 -16.02 0.22 -14.45
N ASP A 97 -15.75 0.11 -15.75
CA ASP A 97 -16.47 0.81 -16.82
C ASP A 97 -16.14 2.30 -17.01
N TYR A 98 -14.87 2.65 -17.02
CA TYR A 98 -14.42 4.00 -17.40
C TYR A 98 -14.22 4.13 -18.92
N SER A 99 -14.62 5.26 -19.51
CA SER A 99 -14.32 5.58 -20.91
C SER A 99 -12.83 5.84 -21.07
N ILE A 100 -12.29 6.72 -20.22
CA ILE A 100 -10.88 7.09 -20.16
C ILE A 100 -10.37 6.83 -18.75
N ILE A 101 -9.21 6.17 -18.64
CA ILE A 101 -8.40 6.24 -17.43
C ILE A 101 -7.17 7.08 -17.76
N TYR A 102 -7.06 8.25 -17.13
CA TYR A 102 -5.87 9.09 -17.16
C TYR A 102 -5.05 8.77 -15.92
N CYS A 103 -3.83 8.26 -16.08
CA CYS A 103 -3.01 7.83 -14.95
C CYS A 103 -1.58 8.39 -15.11
N ASN A 104 -1.22 9.31 -14.22
CA ASN A 104 0.12 9.87 -14.09
C ASN A 104 0.68 9.49 -12.71
N PRO A 105 1.01 8.21 -12.51
CA PRO A 105 1.35 7.68 -11.20
C PRO A 105 2.67 8.25 -10.70
N PRO A 106 2.94 8.16 -9.38
CA PRO A 106 4.24 8.50 -8.86
C PRO A 106 5.35 7.63 -9.47
N PHE A 107 6.45 8.25 -9.87
CA PHE A 107 7.57 7.55 -10.51
C PHE A 107 8.55 6.98 -9.47
N GLY A 108 8.89 5.70 -9.62
CA GLY A 108 9.84 5.09 -8.69
C GLY A 108 9.88 3.57 -8.71
N THR A 109 10.60 3.05 -7.73
CA THR A 109 10.75 1.61 -7.50
C THR A 109 10.39 1.35 -6.04
N ASP A 110 9.50 0.40 -5.84
CA ASP A 110 9.23 -0.27 -4.58
C ASP A 110 10.19 -1.44 -4.39
N HIS A 111 10.69 -1.63 -3.17
CA HIS A 111 11.72 -2.64 -2.89
C HIS A 111 11.21 -4.08 -3.07
N GLU A 112 9.92 -4.32 -2.87
CA GLU A 112 9.30 -5.65 -2.95
C GLU A 112 8.66 -5.88 -4.32
N HIS A 113 7.99 -4.87 -4.88
CA HIS A 113 7.11 -5.02 -6.04
C HIS A 113 7.72 -4.49 -7.35
N GLY A 114 8.90 -3.87 -7.30
CA GLY A 114 9.59 -3.33 -8.46
C GLY A 114 9.05 -1.95 -8.88
N ARG A 115 8.90 -1.70 -10.18
CA ARG A 115 8.49 -0.37 -10.68
C ARG A 115 7.07 -0.03 -10.26
N ILE A 116 6.89 1.11 -9.59
CA ILE A 116 5.57 1.58 -9.12
C ILE A 116 4.62 1.73 -10.31
N GLU A 117 5.09 2.26 -11.44
CA GLU A 117 4.27 2.43 -12.64
C GLU A 117 3.64 1.10 -13.11
N THR A 118 4.30 -0.03 -12.85
CA THR A 118 3.79 -1.35 -13.25
C THR A 118 2.54 -1.72 -12.46
N SER A 119 2.56 -1.58 -11.13
CA SER A 119 1.40 -1.94 -10.31
C SER A 119 0.21 -1.02 -10.59
N TRP A 120 0.46 0.28 -10.81
CA TRP A 120 -0.57 1.24 -11.19
C TRP A 120 -1.21 0.89 -12.55
N MET A 121 -0.39 0.60 -13.57
CA MET A 121 -0.88 0.18 -14.88
C MET A 121 -1.68 -1.13 -14.80
N ILE A 122 -1.26 -2.09 -13.96
CA ILE A 122 -1.98 -3.36 -13.76
C ILE A 122 -3.34 -3.07 -13.15
N LYS A 123 -3.40 -2.33 -12.04
CA LYS A 123 -4.66 -2.03 -11.36
C LYS A 123 -5.63 -1.24 -12.26
N CYS A 124 -5.12 -0.30 -13.04
CA CYS A 124 -5.96 0.40 -14.02
C CYS A 124 -6.53 -0.55 -15.08
N ALA A 125 -5.76 -1.53 -15.53
CA ALA A 125 -6.23 -2.52 -16.51
C ALA A 125 -7.28 -3.48 -15.95
N GLU A 126 -7.24 -3.75 -14.64
CA GLU A 126 -8.21 -4.61 -13.95
C GLU A 126 -9.59 -3.96 -13.92
N ILE A 127 -9.66 -2.65 -13.70
CA ILE A 127 -10.94 -1.90 -13.61
C ILE A 127 -11.43 -1.35 -14.95
N GLN A 128 -10.57 -1.30 -15.97
CA GLN A 128 -10.95 -0.83 -17.29
C GLN A 128 -11.57 -1.95 -18.11
N LYS A 129 -12.79 -1.75 -18.62
CA LYS A 129 -13.42 -2.68 -19.56
C LYS A 129 -12.73 -2.65 -20.93
N ALA A 130 -12.95 -3.71 -21.70
CA ALA A 130 -12.47 -3.85 -23.06
C ALA A 130 -12.79 -2.61 -23.92
N ASN A 131 -11.84 -2.22 -24.75
CA ASN A 131 -11.85 -1.02 -25.60
C ASN A 131 -11.93 0.32 -24.84
N GLY A 132 -11.83 0.34 -23.52
CA GLY A 132 -11.57 1.58 -22.78
C GLY A 132 -10.22 2.19 -23.19
N THR A 133 -10.15 3.51 -23.19
CA THR A 133 -8.94 4.25 -23.57
C THR A 133 -8.06 4.50 -22.34
N MET A 134 -6.84 3.96 -22.35
CA MET A 134 -5.81 4.27 -21.36
C MET A 134 -5.01 5.48 -21.83
N VAL A 135 -4.82 6.46 -20.95
CA VAL A 135 -3.84 7.54 -21.10
C VAL A 135 -2.89 7.46 -19.92
N PHE A 136 -1.70 6.93 -20.14
CA PHE A 136 -0.72 6.66 -19.09
C PHE A 136 0.52 7.53 -19.26
N ILE A 137 0.99 8.15 -18.19
CA ILE A 137 2.22 8.95 -18.18
C ILE A 137 3.31 8.18 -17.47
N CYS A 138 4.47 8.04 -18.10
CA CYS A 138 5.64 7.47 -17.43
C CYS A 138 6.95 7.95 -18.08
N PRO A 139 8.11 7.70 -17.44
CA PRO A 139 9.40 7.94 -18.09
C PRO A 139 9.59 7.00 -19.30
N GLU A 140 10.09 7.53 -20.42
CA GLU A 140 10.35 6.75 -21.64
C GLU A 140 11.26 5.55 -21.39
N ALA A 141 12.29 5.73 -20.55
CA ALA A 141 13.19 4.65 -20.17
C ALA A 141 12.45 3.51 -19.46
N THR A 142 11.44 3.81 -18.64
CA THR A 142 10.61 2.82 -17.95
C THR A 142 9.77 2.04 -18.95
N PHE A 143 9.08 2.76 -19.86
CA PHE A 143 8.24 2.15 -20.89
C PHE A 143 9.02 1.18 -21.77
N ASN A 144 10.25 1.57 -22.15
CA ASN A 144 11.12 0.79 -23.02
C ASN A 144 11.78 -0.41 -22.32
N THR A 145 11.62 -0.58 -21.01
CA THR A 145 12.11 -1.80 -20.35
C THR A 145 11.31 -3.02 -20.81
N PRO A 146 11.95 -4.15 -21.16
CA PRO A 146 11.22 -5.35 -21.59
C PRO A 146 10.17 -5.81 -20.58
N LYS A 147 10.47 -5.69 -19.28
CA LYS A 147 9.55 -6.07 -18.19
C LYS A 147 8.27 -5.24 -18.22
N PHE A 148 8.37 -3.91 -18.23
CA PHE A 148 7.19 -3.03 -18.26
C PHE A 148 6.43 -3.19 -19.58
N PHE A 149 7.16 -3.14 -20.69
CA PHE A 149 6.59 -3.26 -22.03
C PHE A 149 5.76 -4.53 -22.20
N ASN A 150 6.30 -5.69 -21.81
CA ASN A 150 5.58 -6.96 -21.93
C ASN A 150 4.30 -6.96 -21.08
N ARG A 151 4.36 -6.45 -19.84
CA ARG A 151 3.18 -6.33 -18.96
C ARG A 151 2.12 -5.40 -19.52
N PHE A 152 2.52 -4.34 -20.21
CA PHE A 152 1.64 -3.41 -20.91
C PHE A 152 1.01 -4.08 -22.14
N ALA A 153 1.82 -4.67 -23.01
CA ALA A 153 1.39 -5.36 -24.23
C ALA A 153 0.45 -6.53 -23.94
N GLU A 154 0.57 -7.17 -22.78
CA GLU A 154 -0.34 -8.23 -22.34
C GLU A 154 -1.81 -7.77 -22.25
N ARG A 155 -2.03 -6.49 -21.91
CA ARG A 155 -3.34 -5.94 -21.52
C ARG A 155 -3.87 -4.89 -22.49
N TYR A 156 -3.01 -4.29 -23.30
CA TYR A 156 -3.33 -3.17 -24.17
C TYR A 156 -2.92 -3.42 -25.63
N ARG A 157 -3.65 -2.80 -26.56
CA ARG A 157 -3.39 -2.85 -28.01
C ARG A 157 -3.47 -1.46 -28.63
N MET A 158 -3.01 -1.34 -29.88
CA MET A 158 -2.95 -0.07 -30.61
C MET A 158 -2.24 0.98 -29.76
N VAL A 159 -1.00 0.72 -29.39
CA VAL A 159 -0.27 1.57 -28.44
C VAL A 159 0.46 2.68 -29.18
N SER A 160 0.20 3.93 -28.80
CA SER A 160 0.96 5.11 -29.21
C SER A 160 1.78 5.61 -28.04
N VAL A 161 3.06 5.92 -28.28
CA VAL A 161 3.98 6.46 -27.27
C VAL A 161 4.56 7.75 -27.81
N VAL A 162 4.21 8.87 -27.17
CA VAL A 162 4.56 10.22 -27.63
C VAL A 162 5.34 10.94 -26.54
N PRO A 163 6.61 11.32 -26.76
CA PRO A 163 7.35 12.19 -25.86
C PRO A 163 6.62 13.48 -25.54
N PHE A 164 6.75 13.96 -24.30
CA PHE A 164 6.33 15.33 -23.98
C PHE A 164 7.09 16.35 -24.84
N PRO A 165 6.53 17.55 -25.07
CA PRO A 165 7.24 18.62 -25.75
C PRO A 165 8.56 18.93 -25.03
N ALA A 166 9.61 19.21 -25.80
CA ALA A 166 10.96 19.37 -25.25
C ALA A 166 11.06 20.47 -24.17
N SER A 167 10.22 21.52 -24.28
CA SER A 167 10.08 22.61 -23.31
C SER A 167 9.62 22.17 -21.92
N SER A 168 8.84 21.09 -21.84
CA SER A 168 8.17 20.64 -20.61
C SER A 168 8.58 19.23 -20.16
N ARG A 169 9.43 18.54 -20.93
CA ARG A 169 9.91 17.17 -20.68
C ARG A 169 11.08 17.10 -19.69
N LYS A 170 10.81 17.24 -18.39
CA LYS A 170 11.84 17.32 -17.33
C LYS A 170 12.41 15.96 -16.92
N HIS A 171 11.62 14.89 -17.03
CA HIS A 171 11.95 13.54 -16.55
C HIS A 171 11.98 12.50 -17.67
N GLY A 172 11.99 12.93 -18.93
CA GLY A 172 11.93 12.03 -20.08
C GLY A 172 10.54 11.43 -20.27
N GLU A 173 9.50 12.14 -19.84
CA GLU A 173 8.11 11.70 -19.83
C GLU A 173 7.59 11.42 -21.24
N VAL A 174 6.70 10.43 -21.34
CA VAL A 174 5.91 10.10 -22.52
C VAL A 174 4.44 10.03 -22.13
N VAL A 175 3.57 10.42 -23.06
CA VAL A 175 2.16 10.04 -23.08
C VAL A 175 2.05 8.70 -23.79
N VAL A 176 1.46 7.71 -23.13
CA VAL A 176 1.09 6.43 -23.72
C VAL A 176 -0.43 6.38 -23.86
N VAL A 177 -0.92 6.21 -25.09
CA VAL A 177 -2.36 6.04 -25.35
C VAL A 177 -2.59 4.65 -25.94
N ALA A 178 -3.57 3.91 -25.43
CA ALA A 178 -3.86 2.56 -25.89
C ALA A 178 -5.31 2.15 -25.62
N PHE A 179 -5.76 1.09 -26.29
CA PHE A 179 -7.03 0.44 -25.97
C PHE A 179 -6.82 -0.77 -25.07
N ARG A 180 -7.66 -0.87 -24.04
CA ARG A 180 -7.74 -2.05 -23.18
C ARG A 180 -8.22 -3.26 -23.99
N LYS A 181 -7.47 -4.37 -23.93
CA LYS A 181 -7.91 -5.68 -24.45
C LYS A 181 -9.05 -6.24 -23.59
N ASP A 182 -9.76 -7.24 -24.10
CA ASP A 182 -10.78 -8.01 -23.40
C ASP A 182 -10.22 -9.08 -22.44
N GLY A 183 -8.91 -9.28 -22.44
CA GLY A 183 -8.24 -10.27 -21.62
C GLY A 183 -6.76 -9.97 -21.43
N ILE A 184 -6.02 -10.99 -20.97
CA ILE A 184 -4.56 -10.98 -20.86
C ILE A 184 -4.03 -11.95 -21.91
N TYR A 185 -3.18 -11.47 -22.80
CA TYR A 185 -2.61 -12.25 -23.90
C TYR A 185 -1.09 -12.17 -23.88
N PRO A 186 -0.35 -13.14 -24.45
CA PRO A 186 1.09 -12.99 -24.63
C PRO A 186 1.41 -11.67 -25.35
N GLY A 187 2.29 -10.86 -24.77
CA GLY A 187 2.69 -9.58 -25.38
C GLY A 187 3.42 -9.84 -26.68
N THR A 188 2.88 -9.39 -27.81
CA THR A 188 3.58 -9.43 -29.10
C THR A 188 3.94 -8.00 -29.53
N ARG A 189 5.10 -7.81 -30.16
CA ARG A 189 5.51 -6.50 -30.70
C ARG A 189 4.60 -5.99 -31.82
N MET A 190 3.67 -6.81 -32.33
CA MET A 190 2.74 -6.46 -33.41
C MET A 190 1.58 -5.55 -32.97
N ASP A 191 1.34 -5.38 -31.67
CA ASP A 191 0.30 -4.48 -31.14
C ASP A 191 0.71 -2.99 -31.09
N PHE A 192 1.93 -2.67 -31.54
CA PHE A 192 2.53 -1.34 -31.48
C PHE A 192 2.46 -0.67 -32.84
N THR A 193 1.51 0.25 -32.99
CA THR A 193 1.52 1.24 -34.08
C THR A 193 2.60 2.27 -33.77
N ASP A 194 3.80 1.93 -34.21
CA ASP A 194 4.98 2.75 -34.44
C ASP A 194 4.79 4.27 -34.24
N LYS A 195 5.32 4.79 -33.12
CA LYS A 195 5.84 6.16 -32.84
C LYS A 195 5.22 7.41 -33.50
N ARG A 196 4.00 7.39 -34.04
CA ARG A 196 3.43 8.55 -34.75
C ARG A 196 2.28 9.12 -33.94
N ALA A 197 2.45 10.38 -33.53
CA ALA A 197 1.49 11.23 -32.82
C ALA A 197 0.18 11.51 -33.60
N THR A 198 -0.14 10.70 -34.61
CA THR A 198 -1.25 10.90 -35.55
C THR A 198 -2.39 9.90 -35.36
N THR A 199 -2.25 8.90 -34.49
CA THR A 199 -3.32 7.95 -34.19
C THR A 199 -4.40 8.61 -33.37
N ILE A 200 -5.65 8.50 -33.82
CA ILE A 200 -6.81 9.04 -33.13
C ILE A 200 -7.59 7.88 -32.50
N TYR A 201 -7.84 7.97 -31.21
CA TYR A 201 -8.52 6.99 -30.38
C TYR A 201 -9.99 7.40 -30.19
N PRO A 202 -10.95 6.76 -30.88
CA PRO A 202 -12.35 6.91 -30.54
C PRO A 202 -12.61 6.47 -29.11
N VAL A 203 -13.10 7.39 -28.28
CA VAL A 203 -13.42 7.14 -26.88
C VAL A 203 -14.78 6.47 -26.80
N ARG A 204 -14.86 5.33 -26.12
CA ARG A 204 -16.11 4.61 -25.92
C ARG A 204 -17.00 5.30 -24.88
N GLN A 205 -18.30 5.11 -24.99
CA GLN A 205 -19.25 5.45 -23.93
C GLN A 205 -19.06 4.54 -22.71
N SER A 206 -19.51 5.02 -21.56
CA SER A 206 -19.46 4.38 -20.26
C SER A 206 -20.85 4.40 -19.63
N CYS A 207 -21.23 3.29 -18.99
CA CYS A 207 -22.44 3.22 -18.16
C CYS A 207 -22.23 3.79 -16.74
N ARG A 208 -21.08 4.43 -16.48
CA ARG A 208 -20.55 4.84 -15.18
C ARG A 208 -20.18 3.65 -14.28
N PRO A 209 -19.22 3.82 -13.36
CA PRO A 209 -18.89 2.79 -12.37
C PRO A 209 -20.05 2.54 -11.41
N SER A 210 -20.22 1.28 -10.99
CA SER A 210 -21.26 0.85 -10.05
C SER A 210 -20.98 1.25 -8.60
N CYS A 211 -19.72 1.51 -8.26
CA CYS A 211 -19.28 1.92 -6.93
C CYS A 211 -18.07 2.86 -7.07
N PHE A 212 -17.90 3.74 -6.09
CA PHE A 212 -16.74 4.62 -5.97
C PHE A 212 -16.57 5.01 -4.51
N GLU A 213 -15.92 4.14 -3.75
CA GLU A 213 -15.82 4.22 -2.30
C GLU A 213 -14.45 3.84 -1.76
N LYS A 214 -14.11 4.44 -0.62
CA LYS A 214 -12.89 4.12 0.13
C LYS A 214 -13.14 2.85 0.96
N LYS A 215 -12.30 1.82 0.78
CA LYS A 215 -12.44 0.54 1.52
C LYS A 215 -11.65 0.51 2.83
N PHE A 216 -10.46 1.11 2.84
CA PHE A 216 -9.59 1.12 4.01
C PHE A 216 -9.47 2.52 4.60
N LEU A 217 -9.56 2.57 5.91
CA LEU A 217 -9.30 3.78 6.68
C LEU A 217 -7.79 4.06 6.72
N ASN A 218 -7.42 5.33 6.69
CA ASN A 218 -6.05 5.75 6.90
C ASN A 218 -5.72 5.83 8.40
N ASP A 219 -4.43 5.90 8.74
CA ASP A 219 -3.97 5.90 10.14
C ASP A 219 -4.58 7.02 10.98
N LYS A 220 -4.86 8.17 10.35
CA LYS A 220 -5.44 9.33 11.01
C LYS A 220 -6.90 9.10 11.37
N GLU A 221 -7.68 8.55 10.43
CA GLU A 221 -9.07 8.12 10.65
C GLU A 221 -9.13 7.00 11.69
N ILE A 222 -8.25 6.00 11.61
CA ILE A 222 -8.16 4.93 12.59
C ILE A 222 -7.86 5.52 13.98
N SER A 223 -6.87 6.41 14.07
CA SER A 223 -6.51 7.06 15.33
C SER A 223 -7.66 7.86 15.93
N GLU A 224 -8.41 8.57 15.10
CA GLU A 224 -9.57 9.36 15.51
C GLU A 224 -10.74 8.46 15.96
N LEU A 225 -11.02 7.38 15.21
CA LEU A 225 -12.04 6.39 15.58
C LEU A 225 -11.67 5.65 16.87
N VAL A 226 -10.41 5.25 17.03
CA VAL A 226 -9.92 4.64 18.27
C VAL A 226 -10.04 5.63 19.41
N ARG A 227 -9.61 6.89 19.23
CA ARG A 227 -9.72 7.94 20.27
C ARG A 227 -11.16 8.13 20.74
N ASN A 228 -12.09 8.15 19.79
CA ASN A 228 -13.51 8.37 20.06
C ASN A 228 -14.30 7.09 20.38
N SER A 229 -13.65 5.92 20.32
CA SER A 229 -14.30 4.63 20.56
C SER A 229 -14.72 4.51 22.03
N PRO A 230 -15.94 4.03 22.32
CA PRO A 230 -16.34 3.66 23.68
C PRO A 230 -15.37 2.66 24.34
N LEU A 231 -14.76 1.78 23.54
CA LEU A 231 -13.77 0.80 24.00
C LEU A 231 -12.46 1.44 24.45
N ASN A 232 -12.14 2.65 23.99
CA ASN A 232 -10.91 3.35 24.39
C ASN A 232 -10.89 3.57 25.91
N LYS A 233 -12.04 3.94 26.48
CA LYS A 233 -12.21 4.08 27.93
C LYS A 233 -12.05 2.77 28.68
N THR A 234 -12.36 1.62 28.08
CA THR A 234 -12.28 0.30 28.72
C THR A 234 -10.89 -0.33 28.54
N LEU A 235 -10.29 -0.20 27.36
CA LEU A 235 -8.99 -0.76 27.03
C LEU A 235 -7.84 0.05 27.64
N PHE A 236 -8.00 1.36 27.73
CA PHE A 236 -6.95 2.28 28.20
C PHE A 236 -7.37 3.06 29.45
N SER A 237 -8.42 2.64 30.16
CA SER A 237 -8.64 3.12 31.52
C SER A 237 -7.41 2.76 32.34
N SER A 238 -6.80 3.76 32.96
CA SER A 238 -5.61 3.60 33.80
C SER A 238 -5.82 2.58 34.93
N ASP A 239 -7.07 2.31 35.27
CA ASP A 239 -7.48 1.36 36.30
C ASP A 239 -7.28 -0.11 35.90
N SER A 240 -7.36 -0.48 34.61
CA SER A 240 -7.23 -1.88 34.18
C SER A 240 -5.79 -2.38 34.17
N PHE A 241 -4.81 -1.49 33.95
CA PHE A 241 -3.37 -1.79 34.08
C PHE A 241 -2.84 -1.59 35.51
N SER A 242 -3.62 -0.97 36.41
CA SER A 242 -3.23 -0.75 37.81
C SER A 242 -3.79 -1.80 38.75
N ALA A 243 -3.79 -3.08 38.34
CA ALA A 243 -3.76 -4.15 39.32
C ALA A 243 -2.43 -4.04 40.09
N ARG A 244 -2.39 -3.15 41.10
CA ARG A 244 -1.23 -2.94 41.97
C ARG A 244 -0.78 -4.31 42.42
N LEU A 245 0.46 -4.66 42.10
CA LEU A 245 1.08 -5.88 42.62
C LEU A 245 0.83 -5.89 44.13
N LYS A 246 0.07 -6.89 44.59
CA LYS A 246 -0.13 -7.09 46.02
C LYS A 246 1.24 -7.22 46.66
N ARG A 247 1.41 -6.69 47.86
CA ARG A 247 2.66 -6.83 48.62
C ARG A 247 2.60 -8.17 49.36
N PRO A 248 3.23 -9.24 48.87
CA PRO A 248 3.26 -10.50 49.61
C PRO A 248 3.96 -10.26 50.97
N PRO A 249 3.59 -11.01 52.02
CA PRO A 249 4.23 -10.91 53.32
C PRO A 249 5.70 -11.36 53.32
N LEU A 250 6.12 -12.09 52.28
CA LEU A 250 7.50 -12.53 52.07
C LEU A 250 8.04 -11.99 50.73
N PRO A 251 9.36 -11.70 50.63
CA PRO A 251 9.99 -11.31 49.38
C PRO A 251 9.75 -12.32 48.25
N LEU A 252 9.58 -11.83 47.02
CA LEU A 252 9.46 -12.68 45.85
C LEU A 252 10.82 -13.29 45.49
N HIS A 253 10.85 -14.62 45.32
CA HIS A 253 11.99 -15.29 44.71
C HIS A 253 12.02 -15.10 43.19
N THR A 254 13.19 -15.33 42.58
CA THR A 254 13.43 -15.15 41.14
C THR A 254 12.42 -15.89 40.25
N GLY A 255 12.00 -17.10 40.65
CA GLY A 255 10.98 -17.86 39.91
C GLY A 255 9.61 -17.17 39.89
N HIS A 256 9.22 -16.52 40.98
CA HIS A 256 7.96 -15.74 41.02
C HIS A 256 8.04 -14.51 40.11
N MET A 257 9.18 -13.83 40.10
CA MET A 257 9.41 -12.68 39.20
C MET A 257 9.35 -13.09 37.73
N ALA A 258 9.98 -14.22 37.39
CA ALA A 258 9.91 -14.78 36.03
C ALA A 258 8.46 -15.08 35.62
N MET A 259 7.66 -15.68 36.51
CA MET A 259 6.25 -15.97 36.24
C MET A 259 5.41 -14.68 36.06
N LEU A 260 5.64 -13.65 36.88
CA LEU A 260 4.97 -12.35 36.77
C LEU A 260 5.35 -11.61 35.47
N LEU A 261 6.59 -11.75 35.01
CA LEU A 261 7.01 -11.26 33.69
C LEU A 261 6.31 -12.03 32.57
N ALA A 262 6.31 -13.37 32.65
CA ALA A 262 5.74 -14.22 31.62
C ALA A 262 4.23 -13.99 31.39
N CYS A 263 3.48 -13.66 32.44
CA CYS A 263 2.06 -13.35 32.36
C CYS A 263 1.76 -11.88 32.05
N GLY A 264 2.78 -11.04 31.85
CA GLY A 264 2.64 -9.62 31.52
C GLY A 264 2.28 -8.71 32.71
N GLN A 265 2.26 -9.23 33.94
CA GLN A 265 1.92 -8.45 35.14
C GLN A 265 2.97 -7.39 35.48
N LEU A 266 4.21 -7.56 35.00
CA LEU A 266 5.28 -6.57 35.13
C LEU A 266 5.50 -5.75 33.84
N ASP A 267 4.65 -5.89 32.81
CA ASP A 267 4.80 -5.14 31.56
C ASP A 267 4.63 -3.64 31.80
N GLY A 268 5.45 -2.83 31.11
CA GLY A 268 5.35 -1.38 31.15
C GLY A 268 6.65 -0.68 31.48
N ILE A 269 6.53 0.57 31.94
CA ILE A 269 7.68 1.45 32.19
C ILE A 269 8.34 1.08 33.53
N VAL A 270 9.59 0.65 33.48
CA VAL A 270 10.47 0.48 34.63
C VAL A 270 11.27 1.75 34.82
N ARG A 271 11.28 2.25 36.06
CA ARG A 271 12.08 3.42 36.48
C ARG A 271 13.08 2.96 37.53
N PRO A 272 14.34 2.67 37.15
CA PRO A 272 15.35 2.19 38.10
C PRO A 272 15.64 3.22 39.19
N SER A 273 15.75 2.78 40.44
CA SER A 273 16.13 3.64 41.56
C SER A 273 17.61 4.05 41.53
N SER A 274 18.41 3.41 40.66
CA SER A 274 19.85 3.60 40.49
C SER A 274 20.24 4.81 39.64
N GLY A 275 19.26 5.54 39.09
CA GLY A 275 19.52 6.69 38.19
C GLY A 275 19.73 6.32 36.73
N ASP A 276 19.57 5.03 36.38
CA ASP A 276 19.56 4.57 34.99
C ASP A 276 18.32 5.08 34.24
N ASP A 277 18.42 5.15 32.92
CA ASP A 277 17.32 5.60 32.07
C ASP A 277 16.07 4.70 32.21
N PRO A 278 14.87 5.31 32.20
CA PRO A 278 13.63 4.55 32.18
C PRO A 278 13.56 3.71 30.89
N HIS A 279 13.09 2.48 31.04
CA HIS A 279 12.95 1.53 29.94
C HIS A 279 11.59 0.85 30.01
N VAL A 280 11.11 0.36 28.86
CA VAL A 280 9.85 -0.38 28.79
C VAL A 280 10.16 -1.86 28.70
N ILE A 281 9.58 -2.67 29.57
CA ILE A 281 9.70 -4.13 29.51
C ILE A 281 8.41 -4.78 29.03
N ARG A 282 8.57 -5.88 28.30
CA ARG A 282 7.49 -6.78 27.95
C ARG A 282 7.95 -8.23 28.07
N GLY A 283 7.32 -9.00 28.94
CA GLY A 283 7.53 -10.43 29.05
C GLY A 283 6.63 -11.22 28.10
N THR A 284 7.12 -12.34 27.59
CA THR A 284 6.34 -13.25 26.75
C THR A 284 6.78 -14.67 26.99
N ALA A 285 5.83 -15.59 27.17
CA ALA A 285 6.10 -17.02 27.20
C ALA A 285 6.07 -17.58 25.78
N VAL A 286 7.17 -18.18 25.33
CA VAL A 286 7.30 -18.80 24.01
C VAL A 286 7.50 -20.29 24.19
N LYS A 287 6.72 -21.10 23.46
CA LYS A 287 6.93 -22.54 23.39
C LYS A 287 8.15 -22.81 22.53
N VAL A 288 9.16 -23.46 23.10
CA VAL A 288 10.36 -23.88 22.38
C VAL A 288 10.36 -25.40 22.30
N GLU A 289 10.32 -25.91 21.08
CA GLU A 289 10.53 -27.33 20.81
C GLU A 289 12.03 -27.61 20.85
N ASN A 290 12.46 -28.51 21.74
CA ASN A 290 13.82 -29.02 21.71
C ASN A 290 13.90 -30.24 20.81
N GLU A 291 15.08 -30.44 20.20
CA GLU A 291 15.40 -31.61 19.39
C GLU A 291 15.18 -32.92 20.16
N LYS A 292 14.74 -33.92 19.40
CA LYS A 292 14.50 -35.30 19.86
C LYS A 292 15.69 -35.82 20.67
N LYS A 293 15.49 -36.07 21.97
CA LYS A 293 16.32 -37.03 22.70
C LYS A 293 15.69 -38.41 22.52
N GLU A 294 16.18 -39.15 21.52
CA GLU A 294 15.90 -40.58 21.39
C GLU A 294 16.70 -41.33 22.48
N GLU A 295 16.11 -41.53 23.65
CA GLU A 295 16.55 -42.60 24.55
C GLU A 295 15.82 -43.87 24.14
N ARG A 296 16.56 -44.81 23.56
CA ARG A 296 16.06 -46.11 23.10
C ARG A 296 16.20 -47.12 24.25
N GLU A 297 15.13 -47.34 25.01
CA GLU A 297 15.03 -48.50 25.89
C GLU A 297 14.34 -49.65 25.15
N GLU A 298 15.11 -50.70 24.85
CA GLU A 298 14.58 -51.95 24.28
C GLU A 298 14.27 -52.92 25.42
N LEU A 299 13.01 -53.04 25.81
CA LEU A 299 12.56 -54.19 26.59
C LEU A 299 11.95 -55.23 25.65
N SER A 300 12.62 -56.37 25.52
CA SER A 300 12.08 -57.55 24.85
C SER A 300 11.09 -58.27 25.76
N THR A 301 9.82 -58.27 25.38
CA THR A 301 8.80 -59.17 25.94
C THR A 301 8.25 -60.06 24.84
N GLU A 302 7.75 -61.25 25.19
CA GLU A 302 7.36 -62.34 24.26
C GLU A 302 6.28 -61.95 23.22
N GLN A 303 5.72 -60.74 23.26
CA GLN A 303 4.67 -60.26 22.36
C GLN A 303 5.06 -59.07 21.48
N GLY A 304 6.33 -58.67 21.45
CA GLY A 304 6.85 -57.67 20.51
C GLY A 304 7.58 -56.49 21.18
N THR A 305 8.26 -55.69 20.35
CA THR A 305 9.08 -54.55 20.80
C THR A 305 8.21 -53.30 21.01
N VAL A 306 8.20 -52.74 22.21
CA VAL A 306 7.55 -51.45 22.50
C VAL A 306 8.59 -50.34 22.44
N THR A 307 8.40 -49.36 21.56
CA THR A 307 9.25 -48.16 21.50
C THR A 307 8.54 -46.99 22.19
N THR A 308 9.11 -46.49 23.28
CA THR A 308 8.59 -45.30 23.97
C THR A 308 9.34 -44.06 23.50
N GLN A 309 8.62 -43.12 22.87
CA GLN A 309 9.17 -41.82 22.49
C GLN A 309 8.74 -40.75 23.50
N LYS A 310 9.71 -40.05 24.11
CA LYS A 310 9.45 -38.97 25.08
C LYS A 310 9.63 -37.60 24.41
N PHE A 311 8.52 -36.89 24.22
CA PHE A 311 8.54 -35.49 23.77
C PHE A 311 8.61 -34.58 24.99
N VAL A 312 9.64 -33.73 25.07
CA VAL A 312 9.78 -32.74 26.15
C VAL A 312 9.65 -31.35 25.55
N GLU A 313 8.52 -30.71 25.79
CA GLU A 313 8.27 -29.32 25.42
C GLU A 313 8.74 -28.39 26.56
N ARG A 314 9.44 -27.31 26.23
CA ARG A 314 9.86 -26.32 27.23
C ARG A 314 9.25 -24.96 26.90
N ILE A 315 8.70 -24.31 27.92
CA ILE A 315 8.29 -22.91 27.84
C ILE A 315 9.49 -22.05 28.21
N GLU A 316 9.90 -21.16 27.32
CA GLU A 316 10.94 -20.17 27.56
C GLU A 316 10.31 -18.79 27.77
N ILE A 317 10.79 -18.05 28.76
CA ILE A 317 10.36 -16.67 28.99
C ILE A 317 11.32 -15.77 28.23
N VAL A 318 10.76 -14.95 27.35
CA VAL A 318 11.46 -13.93 26.58
C VAL A 318 11.06 -12.56 27.11
N VAL A 319 12.03 -11.77 27.54
CA VAL A 319 11.81 -10.38 27.98
C VAL A 319 12.41 -9.46 26.93
N ARG A 320 11.59 -8.56 26.39
CA ARG A 320 12.05 -7.49 25.51
C ARG A 320 12.10 -6.20 26.29
N MET A 321 13.20 -5.48 26.16
CA MET A 321 13.43 -4.18 26.80
C MET A 321 13.66 -3.13 25.73
N ALA A 322 12.83 -2.10 25.71
CA ALA A 322 13.03 -0.92 24.87
C ALA A 322 13.66 0.20 25.70
N CYS A 323 14.86 0.60 25.31
CA CYS A 323 15.66 1.65 25.94
C CYS A 323 15.24 3.06 25.46
N SER A 324 15.58 4.07 26.25
CA SER A 324 15.43 5.50 25.91
C SER A 324 16.11 5.88 24.59
N ASN A 325 17.21 5.22 24.24
CA ASN A 325 17.96 5.42 23.00
C ASN A 325 17.36 4.73 21.76
N GLY A 326 16.20 4.09 21.90
CA GLY A 326 15.49 3.40 20.81
C GLY A 326 15.97 1.97 20.53
N GLN A 327 16.99 1.46 21.25
CA GLN A 327 17.42 0.07 21.12
C GLN A 327 16.43 -0.89 21.79
N ILE A 328 16.26 -2.07 21.20
CA ILE A 328 15.45 -3.16 21.77
C ILE A 328 16.37 -4.34 22.10
N LEU A 329 16.49 -4.66 23.37
CA LEU A 329 17.24 -5.82 23.86
C LEU A 329 16.29 -7.00 24.08
N THR A 330 16.71 -8.20 23.68
CA THR A 330 15.96 -9.44 23.94
C THR A 330 16.74 -10.30 24.92
N LEU A 331 16.12 -10.60 26.06
CA LEU A 331 16.65 -11.45 27.12
C LEU A 331 15.88 -12.77 27.12
N LYS A 332 16.60 -13.89 27.08
CA LYS A 332 16.03 -15.24 27.07
C LYS A 332 16.39 -16.01 28.35
N GLY A 333 15.52 -16.93 28.75
CA GLY A 333 15.64 -17.72 29.97
C GLY A 333 16.78 -18.75 29.93
N GLY A 334 18.01 -18.29 30.18
CA GLY A 334 19.20 -19.13 30.17
C GLY A 334 20.39 -18.40 29.54
N GLY A 335 20.83 -17.31 30.17
CA GLY A 335 22.14 -16.68 29.94
C GLY A 335 22.55 -16.46 28.48
N ASP A 336 22.02 -15.43 27.84
CA ASP A 336 22.82 -14.40 27.13
C ASP A 336 21.88 -13.38 26.47
N ALA A 337 22.22 -12.09 26.65
CA ALA A 337 21.51 -10.99 26.01
C ALA A 337 22.01 -10.85 24.57
N THR A 338 21.10 -10.91 23.59
CA THR A 338 21.42 -10.61 22.20
C THR A 338 20.77 -9.29 21.79
N SER A 339 21.58 -8.38 21.24
CA SER A 339 21.13 -7.14 20.62
C SER A 339 20.79 -7.41 19.16
N ASN A 340 19.65 -6.91 18.69
CA ASN A 340 19.35 -6.81 17.25
C ASN A 340 19.85 -5.49 16.67
#